data_AF-A0A7C2HYY6-F1
#
_entry.id   AF-A0A7C2HYY6-F1
#
_cell.length_a   1.000
_cell.length_b   1.000
_cell.length_c   1.000
_cell.angle_alpha   90.00
_cell.angle_beta   90.00
_cell.angle_gamma   90.00
#
_symmetry.space_group_name_H-M   'P 1'
#
loop_
_entity.id
_entity.type
_entity.pdbx_description
1 polymer ?
#
loop_
_entity_poly.entity_id
_entity_poly.type
_entity_poly.pdbx_seq_one_letter_code
_entity_poly.pdbx_strand_id
1 'polypeptide(L)'
;MAELTVGTAFFLLFVLFPGYVSLWASGRVADVPEALRAALYRGVFIFASVLLFCALVELVAKEVGYICPLATTMVHLLSGGRGMAPGLIVFWAVGFLILFYTAAVLAGFLGLWLDLRAVRLLKTQVWLRNLLVRKTPFEVSSREDALFYVFLYYRLAGKRPYVALGVEGEDRGVRGEVIKVAWGPRGGVMVLDADDPRSAVWVPLAQISSVRFENTVASDDWTTLPEWLRKWLELVHPGLAGEVEAKLAEKRKQKN
;
A
#
# COMPACT_ATOMS: atom_id res chain seq x y z
N MET A 1 -11.23 13.98 39.00
CA MET A 1 -11.89 13.84 37.67
C MET A 1 -11.10 14.48 36.53
N ALA A 2 -10.47 15.66 36.71
CA ALA A 2 -9.71 16.33 35.65
C ALA A 2 -8.43 15.59 35.17
N GLU A 3 -7.81 14.75 36.00
CA GLU A 3 -6.59 14.02 35.61
C GLU A 3 -6.88 12.86 34.65
N LEU A 4 -8.04 12.21 34.81
CA LEU A 4 -8.47 11.13 33.91
C LEU A 4 -8.69 11.68 32.49
N THR A 5 -9.22 12.90 32.36
CA THR A 5 -9.48 13.54 31.06
C THR A 5 -8.22 13.96 30.33
N VAL A 6 -7.16 14.38 31.05
CA VAL A 6 -5.89 14.81 30.43
C VAL A 6 -5.09 13.61 29.92
N GLY A 7 -5.01 12.53 30.71
CA GLY A 7 -4.35 11.30 30.29
C GLY A 7 -4.99 10.68 29.03
N THR A 8 -6.33 10.65 28.99
CA THR A 8 -7.06 10.21 27.78
C THR A 8 -6.79 11.12 26.59
N ALA A 9 -6.78 12.44 26.77
CA ALA A 9 -6.49 13.38 25.69
C ALA A 9 -5.08 13.16 25.10
N PHE A 10 -4.06 12.97 25.94
CA PHE A 10 -2.70 12.69 25.48
C PHE A 10 -2.57 11.34 24.79
N PHE A 11 -3.25 10.31 25.30
CA PHE A 11 -3.32 9.02 24.62
C PHE A 11 -3.93 9.16 23.21
N LEU A 12 -5.03 9.90 23.08
CA LEU A 12 -5.65 10.14 21.78
C LEU A 12 -4.73 10.94 20.85
N LEU A 13 -4.09 11.98 21.35
CA LEU A 13 -3.28 12.90 20.54
C LEU A 13 -1.91 12.35 20.15
N PHE A 14 -1.23 11.60 21.03
CA PHE A 14 0.15 11.17 20.82
C PHE A 14 0.29 9.68 20.52
N VAL A 15 -0.75 8.87 20.74
CA VAL A 15 -0.73 7.45 20.39
C VAL A 15 -1.73 7.17 19.28
N LEU A 16 -3.03 7.38 19.55
CA LEU A 16 -4.08 6.94 18.62
C LEU A 16 -4.04 7.71 17.30
N PHE A 17 -4.00 9.05 17.36
CA PHE A 17 -4.00 9.90 16.18
C PHE A 17 -2.77 9.67 15.27
N PRO A 18 -1.52 9.67 15.77
CA PRO A 18 -0.34 9.30 14.98
C PRO A 18 -0.41 7.90 14.40
N GLY A 19 -1.01 6.94 15.13
CA GLY A 19 -1.27 5.59 14.63
C GLY A 19 -2.15 5.58 13.38
N TYR A 20 -3.26 6.30 13.41
CA TYR A 20 -4.15 6.46 12.25
C TYR A 20 -3.49 7.21 11.10
N VAL A 21 -2.74 8.28 11.39
CA VAL A 21 -1.99 9.04 10.37
C VAL A 21 -0.99 8.14 9.65
N SER A 22 -0.27 7.28 10.39
CA SER A 22 0.66 6.32 9.80
C SER A 22 -0.04 5.27 8.92
N LEU A 23 -1.19 4.75 9.36
CA LEU A 23 -2.00 3.84 8.54
C LEU A 23 -2.47 4.51 7.25
N TRP A 24 -2.95 5.75 7.36
CA TRP A 24 -3.35 6.57 6.23
C TRP A 24 -2.21 6.83 5.25
N ALA A 25 -1.04 7.24 5.74
CA ALA A 25 0.14 7.45 4.91
C ALA A 25 0.62 6.15 4.24
N SER A 26 0.38 4.99 4.85
CA SER A 26 0.66 3.68 4.23
C SER A 26 -0.45 3.14 3.32
N GLY A 27 -1.57 3.86 3.17
CA GLY A 27 -2.70 3.46 2.32
C GLY A 27 -3.59 2.34 2.89
N ARG A 28 -3.52 2.05 4.20
CA ARG A 28 -4.18 0.89 4.85
C ARG A 28 -5.42 1.25 5.68
N VAL A 29 -6.20 2.25 5.27
CA VAL A 29 -7.32 2.79 6.08
C VAL A 29 -8.61 1.96 5.95
N ALA A 30 -8.72 1.08 4.96
CA ALA A 30 -9.98 0.43 4.60
C ALA A 30 -10.41 -0.74 5.53
N ASP A 31 -9.53 -1.25 6.39
CA ASP A 31 -9.80 -2.45 7.19
C ASP A 31 -10.34 -2.10 8.59
N VAL A 32 -11.58 -1.58 8.65
CA VAL A 32 -12.21 -0.99 9.84
C VAL A 32 -12.21 -1.87 11.11
N PRO A 33 -12.44 -3.20 11.09
CA PRO A 33 -12.45 -3.99 12.33
C PRO A 33 -11.05 -4.20 12.94
N GLU A 34 -9.99 -4.24 12.12
CA GLU A 34 -8.61 -4.40 12.60
C GLU A 34 -7.85 -3.06 12.72
N ALA A 35 -8.38 -2.00 12.12
CA ALA A 35 -7.76 -0.68 12.06
C ALA A 35 -7.45 -0.11 13.44
N LEU A 36 -8.31 -0.32 14.45
CA LEU A 36 -8.06 0.19 15.80
C LEU A 36 -6.84 -0.48 16.44
N ARG A 37 -6.75 -1.82 16.36
CA ARG A 37 -5.63 -2.59 16.91
C ARG A 37 -4.32 -2.22 16.19
N ALA A 38 -4.36 -2.14 14.87
CA ALA A 38 -3.22 -1.73 14.06
C ALA A 38 -2.78 -0.28 14.35
N ALA A 39 -3.74 0.65 14.49
CA ALA A 39 -3.48 2.04 14.84
C ALA A 39 -2.83 2.13 16.22
N LEU A 40 -3.30 1.37 17.20
CA LEU A 40 -2.72 1.34 18.54
C LEU A 40 -1.27 0.84 18.53
N TYR A 41 -0.98 -0.29 17.89
CA TYR A 41 0.41 -0.80 17.84
C TYR A 41 1.35 0.18 17.13
N ARG A 42 0.93 0.75 15.99
CA ARG A 42 1.73 1.75 15.28
C ARG A 42 1.90 3.03 16.09
N GLY A 43 0.84 3.48 16.73
CA GLY A 43 0.85 4.66 17.60
C GLY A 43 1.84 4.50 18.76
N VAL A 44 1.81 3.35 19.45
CA VAL A 44 2.75 3.04 20.54
C VAL A 44 4.18 2.99 20.04
N PHE A 45 4.41 2.37 18.87
CA PHE A 45 5.73 2.32 18.27
C PHE A 45 6.26 3.71 17.89
N ILE A 46 5.42 4.55 17.27
CA ILE A 46 5.77 5.94 16.93
C ILE A 46 6.07 6.73 18.21
N PHE A 47 5.25 6.58 19.24
CA PHE A 47 5.44 7.24 20.52
C PHE A 47 6.77 6.87 21.18
N ALA A 48 7.07 5.57 21.28
CA ALA A 48 8.35 5.10 21.81
C ALA A 48 9.54 5.62 20.99
N SER A 49 9.41 5.62 19.65
CA SER A 49 10.46 6.08 18.74
C SER A 49 10.74 7.57 18.86
N VAL A 50 9.69 8.40 18.94
CA VAL A 50 9.82 9.86 19.12
C VAL A 50 10.40 10.18 20.49
N LEU A 51 9.95 9.50 21.54
CA LEU A 51 10.48 9.71 22.89
C LEU A 51 11.95 9.32 23.00
N LEU A 52 12.35 8.20 22.38
CA LEU A 52 13.74 7.79 22.27
C LEU A 52 14.57 8.83 21.49
N PHE A 53 14.04 9.33 20.37
CA PHE A 53 14.70 10.37 19.59
C PHE A 53 14.89 11.65 20.40
N CYS A 54 13.87 12.12 21.12
CA CYS A 54 13.99 13.28 22.00
C CYS A 54 15.05 13.07 23.10
N ALA A 55 15.13 11.88 23.68
CA ALA A 55 16.13 11.55 24.70
C ALA A 55 17.55 11.55 24.14
N LEU A 56 17.74 11.02 22.92
CA LEU A 56 19.03 11.04 22.22
C LEU A 56 19.46 12.46 21.86
N VAL A 57 18.55 13.29 21.35
CA VAL A 57 18.83 14.71 21.06
C VAL A 57 19.21 15.46 22.33
N GLU A 58 18.49 15.24 23.43
CA GLU A 58 18.81 15.85 24.73
C GLU A 58 20.19 15.41 25.24
N LEU A 59 20.55 14.13 25.07
CA LEU A 59 21.86 13.61 25.45
C LEU A 59 23.00 14.29 24.66
N VAL A 60 22.87 14.34 23.32
CA VAL A 60 23.87 14.97 22.44
C VAL A 60 23.97 16.46 22.71
N ALA A 61 22.85 17.15 22.92
CA ALA A 61 22.86 18.57 23.24
C ALA A 61 23.65 18.86 24.53
N LYS A 62 23.46 18.04 25.57
CA LYS A 62 24.20 18.16 26.84
C LYS A 62 25.70 18.01 26.64
N GLU A 63 26.16 17.08 25.82
CA GLU A 63 27.59 16.90 25.53
C GLU A 63 28.21 18.10 24.82
N VAL A 64 27.45 18.77 23.96
CA VAL A 64 27.90 19.97 23.23
C VAL A 64 27.74 21.26 24.08
N GLY A 65 27.21 21.15 25.30
CA GLY A 65 27.00 22.29 26.20
C GLY A 65 25.72 23.09 25.93
N TYR A 66 24.80 22.58 25.11
CA TYR A 66 23.49 23.18 24.87
C TYR A 66 22.42 22.55 25.77
N ILE A 67 21.58 23.38 26.38
CA ILE A 67 20.45 22.90 27.19
C ILE A 67 19.22 22.78 26.29
N CYS A 68 18.90 21.56 25.86
CA CYS A 68 17.69 21.24 25.10
C CYS A 68 16.88 20.16 25.83
N PRO A 69 15.97 20.53 26.76
CA PRO A 69 15.28 19.58 27.64
C PRO A 69 14.08 18.94 26.93
N LEU A 70 14.25 18.38 25.74
CA LEU A 70 13.15 17.86 24.92
C LEU A 70 12.42 16.69 25.59
N ALA A 71 13.14 15.66 26.02
CA ALA A 71 12.52 14.48 26.63
C ALA A 71 11.94 14.81 28.01
N THR A 72 12.69 15.57 28.80
CA THR A 72 12.24 16.05 30.11
C THR A 72 10.99 16.93 30.02
N THR A 73 10.92 17.86 29.06
CA THR A 73 9.74 18.69 28.80
C THR A 73 8.54 17.85 28.38
N MET A 74 8.74 16.82 27.56
CA MET A 74 7.67 15.91 27.15
C MET A 74 7.11 15.12 28.35
N VAL A 75 7.97 14.63 29.25
CA VAL A 75 7.53 13.95 30.48
C VAL A 75 6.79 14.91 31.42
N HIS A 76 7.24 16.15 31.54
CA HIS A 76 6.54 17.19 32.30
C HIS A 76 5.16 17.51 31.70
N LEU A 77 5.05 17.56 30.38
CA LEU A 77 3.77 17.77 29.70
C LEU A 77 2.80 16.61 29.97
N LEU A 78 3.29 15.36 29.85
CA LEU A 78 2.50 14.14 30.07
C LEU A 78 2.07 13.96 31.53
N SER A 79 2.86 14.46 32.48
CA SER A 79 2.49 14.50 33.91
C SER A 79 1.54 15.64 34.29
N GLY A 80 0.94 16.31 33.29
CA GLY A 80 -0.07 17.34 33.48
C GLY A 80 0.47 18.77 33.54
N GLY A 81 1.72 19.00 33.12
CA GLY A 81 2.29 20.35 32.99
C GLY A 81 2.41 21.14 34.29
N ARG A 82 2.41 20.46 35.45
CA ARG A 82 2.50 21.11 36.76
C ARG A 82 3.76 21.97 36.85
N GLY A 83 3.59 23.27 37.07
CA GLY A 83 4.69 24.23 37.16
C GLY A 83 5.07 24.95 35.87
N MET A 84 4.42 24.65 34.73
CA MET A 84 4.59 25.42 33.49
C MET A 84 3.52 26.51 33.35
N ALA A 85 3.91 27.66 32.80
CA ALA A 85 2.94 28.68 32.43
C ALA A 85 1.99 28.15 31.34
N PRO A 86 0.67 28.44 31.38
CA PRO A 86 -0.30 27.89 30.44
C PRO A 86 0.06 28.10 28.96
N GLY A 87 0.62 29.26 28.61
CA GLY A 87 1.07 29.55 27.24
C GLY A 87 2.22 28.66 26.77
N LEU A 88 3.14 28.28 27.67
CA LEU A 88 4.24 27.37 27.37
C LEU A 88 3.74 25.93 27.18
N ILE A 89 2.74 25.51 27.96
CA ILE A 89 2.12 24.18 27.81
C ILE A 89 1.55 24.02 26.41
N VAL A 90 0.78 25.00 25.94
CA VAL A 90 0.18 24.96 24.59
C VAL A 90 1.26 24.99 23.51
N PHE A 91 2.27 25.86 23.64
CA PHE A 91 3.38 25.94 22.69
C PHE A 91 4.10 24.60 22.53
N TRP A 92 4.49 23.97 23.64
CA TRP A 92 5.17 22.68 23.62
C TRP A 92 4.26 21.55 23.13
N ALA A 93 2.99 21.53 23.55
CA ALA A 93 2.02 20.54 23.08
C ALA A 93 1.85 20.57 21.56
N VAL A 94 1.74 21.76 20.96
CA VAL A 94 1.67 21.93 19.50
C VAL A 94 2.97 21.51 18.83
N GLY A 95 4.13 21.88 19.39
CA GLY A 95 5.44 21.47 18.88
C GLY A 95 5.60 19.94 18.85
N PHE A 96 5.25 19.26 19.94
CA PHE A 96 5.25 17.79 19.99
C PHE A 96 4.22 17.19 19.04
N LEU A 97 3.03 17.76 18.92
CA LEU A 97 2.02 17.26 17.97
C LEU A 97 2.56 17.28 16.53
N ILE A 98 3.24 18.35 16.12
CA ILE A 98 3.88 18.45 14.80
C ILE A 98 4.97 17.40 14.64
N LEU A 99 5.81 17.21 15.67
CA LEU A 99 6.86 16.19 15.66
C LEU A 99 6.29 14.78 15.48
N PHE A 100 5.26 14.44 16.26
CA PHE A 100 4.57 13.16 16.21
C PHE A 100 3.87 12.92 14.87
N TYR A 101 3.20 13.94 14.34
CA TYR A 101 2.56 13.87 13.03
C TYR A 101 3.60 13.60 11.93
N THR A 102 4.72 14.33 11.95
CA THR A 102 5.81 14.16 10.99
C THR A 102 6.40 12.76 11.06
N ALA A 103 6.68 12.26 12.27
CA ALA A 103 7.17 10.91 12.48
C ALA A 103 6.17 9.85 11.99
N ALA A 104 4.87 10.06 12.21
CA ALA A 104 3.82 9.15 11.74
C ALA A 104 3.75 9.07 10.21
N VAL A 105 3.80 10.21 9.52
CA VAL A 105 3.83 10.27 8.05
C VAL A 105 5.07 9.57 7.51
N LEU A 106 6.25 9.84 8.08
CA LEU A 106 7.50 9.19 7.68
C LEU A 106 7.47 7.67 7.92
N ALA A 107 6.95 7.22 9.05
CA ALA A 107 6.80 5.80 9.34
C ALA A 107 5.83 5.12 8.37
N GLY A 108 4.71 5.77 8.04
CA GLY A 108 3.76 5.28 7.04
C GLY A 108 4.38 5.18 5.65
N PHE A 109 5.12 6.20 5.23
CA PHE A 109 5.84 6.23 3.95
C PHE A 109 6.94 5.17 3.90
N LEU A 110 7.72 5.00 4.97
CA LEU A 110 8.75 3.96 5.06
C LEU A 110 8.14 2.56 4.98
N GLY A 111 7.01 2.34 5.64
CA GLY A 111 6.26 1.09 5.53
C GLY A 111 5.83 0.79 4.09
N LEU A 112 5.22 1.77 3.42
CA LEU A 112 4.84 1.66 2.01
C LEU A 112 6.06 1.38 1.12
N TRP A 113 7.18 2.06 1.35
CA TRP A 113 8.41 1.88 0.60
C TRP A 113 9.00 0.47 0.78
N LEU A 114 8.99 -0.06 2.01
CA LEU A 114 9.44 -1.42 2.30
C LEU A 114 8.54 -2.47 1.65
N ASP A 115 7.22 -2.27 1.68
CA ASP A 115 6.27 -3.14 0.99
C ASP A 115 6.55 -3.18 -0.52
N LEU A 116 6.73 -2.00 -1.14
CA LEU A 116 7.07 -1.89 -2.56
C LEU A 116 8.41 -2.57 -2.89
N ARG A 117 9.41 -2.45 -2.02
CA ARG A 117 10.69 -3.15 -2.18
C ARG A 117 10.56 -4.65 -2.02
N ALA A 118 9.80 -5.13 -1.04
CA ALA A 118 9.56 -6.56 -0.83
C ALA A 118 8.88 -7.17 -2.06
N VAL A 119 7.86 -6.50 -2.59
CA VAL A 119 7.20 -6.88 -3.85
C VAL A 119 8.19 -6.89 -5.02
N ARG A 120 9.05 -5.87 -5.13
CA ARG A 120 10.07 -5.81 -6.18
C ARG A 120 11.09 -6.95 -6.06
N LEU A 121 11.56 -7.26 -4.85
CA LEU A 121 12.50 -8.36 -4.61
C LEU A 121 11.88 -9.72 -4.98
N LEU A 122 10.64 -9.97 -4.55
CA LEU A 122 9.87 -11.16 -4.93
C LEU A 122 9.69 -11.29 -6.45
N LYS A 123 9.52 -10.17 -7.17
CA LYS A 123 9.42 -10.17 -8.64
C LYS A 123 10.76 -10.41 -9.33
N THR A 124 11.86 -9.84 -8.83
CA THR A 124 13.18 -9.94 -9.47
C THR A 124 13.85 -11.31 -9.25
N GLN A 125 13.58 -11.96 -8.11
CA GLN A 125 14.23 -13.24 -7.76
C GLN A 125 13.31 -14.44 -8.01
N VAL A 126 13.30 -14.90 -9.27
CA VAL A 126 12.59 -16.11 -9.73
C VAL A 126 12.98 -17.35 -8.92
N TRP A 127 14.22 -17.43 -8.41
CA TRP A 127 14.69 -18.54 -7.58
C TRP A 127 14.00 -18.59 -6.21
N LEU A 128 13.87 -17.46 -5.51
CA LEU A 128 13.12 -17.36 -4.25
C LEU A 128 11.62 -17.62 -4.45
N ARG A 129 11.06 -17.15 -5.58
CA ARG A 129 9.69 -17.50 -5.99
C ARG A 129 9.51 -19.01 -6.14
N ASN A 130 10.45 -19.71 -6.77
CA ASN A 130 10.38 -21.16 -6.96
C ASN A 130 10.65 -21.98 -5.68
N LEU A 131 11.38 -21.40 -4.71
CA LEU A 131 11.64 -22.02 -3.41
C LEU A 131 10.44 -21.88 -2.46
N LEU A 132 9.81 -20.70 -2.41
CA LEU A 132 8.66 -20.39 -1.55
C LEU A 132 7.34 -20.88 -2.15
N VAL A 133 7.19 -20.83 -3.47
CA VAL A 133 6.01 -21.29 -4.20
C VAL A 133 6.35 -22.61 -4.86
N ARG A 134 6.28 -23.71 -4.08
CA ARG A 134 6.42 -25.07 -4.60
C ARG A 134 5.50 -25.25 -5.81
N LYS A 135 6.09 -25.74 -6.91
CA LYS A 135 5.49 -26.11 -8.21
C LYS A 135 4.11 -26.76 -8.08
N THR A 136 3.08 -25.94 -7.92
CA THR A 136 1.68 -26.32 -8.07
C THR A 136 1.12 -25.45 -9.19
N PRO A 137 0.38 -26.02 -10.15
CA PRO A 137 -0.39 -25.21 -11.09
C PRO A 137 -1.28 -24.27 -10.29
N PHE A 138 -1.25 -22.99 -10.68
CA PHE A 138 -1.86 -21.90 -9.93
C PHE A 138 -3.39 -21.94 -10.06
N GLU A 139 -4.04 -22.80 -9.26
CA GLU A 139 -5.45 -22.68 -8.93
C GLU A 139 -5.57 -21.60 -7.85
N VAL A 140 -5.97 -20.39 -8.24
CA VAL A 140 -6.23 -19.30 -7.29
C VAL A 140 -7.54 -19.65 -6.59
N SER A 141 -7.44 -20.44 -5.53
CA SER A 141 -8.53 -20.57 -4.57
C SER A 141 -8.80 -19.21 -3.91
N SER A 142 -10.06 -18.95 -3.62
CA SER A 142 -10.63 -17.69 -3.14
C SER A 142 -10.28 -17.37 -1.68
N ARG A 143 -8.99 -17.36 -1.32
CA ARG A 143 -8.55 -16.84 -0.01
C ARG A 143 -7.56 -15.68 -0.15
N GLU A 144 -8.20 -14.60 -0.62
CA GLU A 144 -8.15 -13.22 -0.11
C GLU A 144 -7.01 -12.26 -0.49
N ASP A 145 -5.82 -12.70 -0.87
CA ASP A 145 -4.73 -11.73 -1.16
C ASP A 145 -4.23 -11.75 -2.61
N ALA A 146 -3.97 -12.92 -3.18
CA ALA A 146 -3.34 -13.02 -4.50
C ALA A 146 -4.20 -12.41 -5.62
N LEU A 147 -5.52 -12.63 -5.58
CA LEU A 147 -6.45 -12.11 -6.58
C LEU A 147 -6.49 -10.57 -6.59
N PHE A 148 -6.51 -9.98 -5.39
CA PHE A 148 -6.47 -8.53 -5.21
C PHE A 148 -5.19 -7.95 -5.81
N TYR A 149 -4.04 -8.56 -5.49
CA TYR A 149 -2.76 -8.10 -6.04
C TYR A 149 -2.73 -8.17 -7.56
N VAL A 150 -3.30 -9.21 -8.18
CA VAL A 150 -3.36 -9.32 -9.65
C VAL A 150 -4.20 -8.19 -10.24
N PHE A 151 -5.41 -7.93 -9.73
CA PHE A 151 -6.23 -6.81 -10.21
C PHE A 151 -5.59 -5.45 -9.95
N LEU A 152 -4.91 -5.28 -8.81
CA LEU A 152 -4.14 -4.09 -8.49
C LEU A 152 -3.01 -3.88 -9.50
N TYR A 153 -2.30 -4.93 -9.90
CA TYR A 153 -1.25 -4.83 -10.93
C TYR A 153 -1.79 -4.42 -12.29
N TYR A 154 -2.95 -4.94 -12.70
CA TYR A 154 -3.60 -4.50 -13.94
C TYR A 154 -3.95 -3.01 -13.88
N ARG A 155 -4.53 -2.56 -12.76
CA ARG A 155 -4.88 -1.15 -12.54
C ARG A 155 -3.67 -0.24 -12.55
N LEU A 156 -2.57 -0.62 -11.87
CA LEU A 156 -1.31 0.13 -11.88
C LEU A 156 -0.69 0.20 -13.27
N ALA A 157 -0.88 -0.83 -14.10
CA ALA A 157 -0.44 -0.84 -15.49
C ALA A 157 -1.40 -0.07 -16.44
N GLY A 158 -2.49 0.53 -15.93
CA GLY A 158 -3.52 1.17 -16.75
C GLY A 158 -4.26 0.20 -17.67
N LYS A 159 -4.20 -1.10 -17.37
CA LYS A 159 -4.83 -2.17 -18.16
C LYS A 159 -6.10 -2.66 -17.46
N ARG A 160 -7.08 -3.04 -18.26
CA ARG A 160 -8.29 -3.70 -17.79
C ARG A 160 -8.23 -5.17 -18.22
N PRO A 161 -8.18 -6.10 -17.26
CA PRO A 161 -8.05 -7.51 -17.59
C PRO A 161 -9.37 -8.04 -18.13
N TYR A 162 -9.27 -8.86 -19.16
CA TYR A 162 -10.39 -9.68 -19.61
C TYR A 162 -10.38 -11.00 -18.83
N VAL A 163 -11.51 -11.33 -18.18
CA VAL A 163 -11.61 -12.46 -17.25
C VAL A 163 -12.84 -13.31 -17.51
N ALA A 164 -12.75 -14.59 -17.17
CA ALA A 164 -13.87 -15.48 -16.95
C ALA A 164 -13.98 -15.80 -15.46
N LEU A 165 -15.08 -15.41 -14.83
CA LEU A 165 -15.41 -15.65 -13.44
C LEU A 165 -16.34 -16.87 -13.34
N GLY A 166 -15.94 -17.89 -12.60
CA GLY A 166 -16.85 -18.93 -12.16
C GLY A 166 -17.65 -18.42 -10.96
N VAL A 167 -18.98 -18.49 -11.03
CA VAL A 167 -19.90 -18.07 -9.96
C VAL A 167 -20.54 -19.32 -9.35
N GLU A 168 -20.57 -19.41 -8.02
CA GLU A 168 -21.23 -20.53 -7.33
C GLU A 168 -22.73 -20.57 -7.65
N GLY A 169 -23.22 -21.73 -8.10
CA GLY A 169 -24.63 -21.93 -8.42
C GLY A 169 -25.04 -21.52 -9.83
N GLU A 170 -24.13 -20.98 -10.65
CA GLU A 170 -24.38 -20.70 -12.07
C GLU A 170 -23.56 -21.63 -12.97
N ASP A 171 -24.24 -22.27 -13.92
CA ASP A 171 -23.62 -23.21 -14.87
C ASP A 171 -22.81 -22.47 -15.96
N ARG A 172 -23.20 -21.22 -16.25
CA ARG A 172 -22.46 -20.28 -17.09
C ARG A 172 -21.92 -19.16 -16.21
N GLY A 173 -20.62 -19.18 -15.94
CA GLY A 173 -19.94 -18.06 -15.29
C GLY A 173 -19.95 -16.79 -16.14
N VAL A 174 -19.55 -15.67 -15.55
CA VAL A 174 -19.52 -14.34 -16.20
C VAL A 174 -18.19 -14.14 -16.93
N ARG A 175 -18.22 -13.73 -18.19
CA ARG A 175 -17.01 -13.40 -18.96
C ARG A 175 -17.03 -11.94 -19.39
N GLY A 176 -15.86 -11.31 -19.39
CA GLY A 176 -15.73 -9.96 -19.93
C GLY A 176 -14.63 -9.11 -19.32
N GLU A 177 -14.70 -7.81 -19.56
CA GLU A 177 -13.67 -6.85 -19.15
C GLU A 177 -13.93 -6.34 -17.73
N VAL A 178 -12.91 -6.39 -16.86
CA VAL A 178 -13.06 -5.87 -15.49
C VAL A 178 -12.95 -4.35 -15.48
N ILE A 179 -14.05 -3.69 -15.14
CA ILE A 179 -14.13 -2.24 -15.03
C ILE A 179 -13.74 -1.77 -13.64
N LYS A 180 -14.20 -2.49 -12.61
CA LYS A 180 -14.05 -2.07 -11.22
C LYS A 180 -13.87 -3.28 -10.31
N VAL A 181 -13.02 -3.12 -9.31
CA VAL A 181 -12.84 -4.10 -8.23
C VAL A 181 -12.97 -3.36 -6.91
N ALA A 182 -13.75 -3.90 -5.99
CA ALA A 182 -13.81 -3.44 -4.60
C ALA A 182 -13.47 -4.61 -3.67
N TRP A 183 -12.76 -4.31 -2.59
CA TRP A 183 -12.38 -5.28 -1.56
C TRP A 183 -13.11 -5.01 -0.25
N GLY A 184 -13.20 -6.01 0.62
CA GLY A 184 -13.86 -5.94 1.93
C GLY A 184 -15.15 -6.78 2.04
N PRO A 185 -15.94 -6.62 3.12
CA PRO A 185 -17.12 -7.47 3.42
C PRO A 185 -18.23 -7.42 2.36
N ARG A 186 -18.24 -6.36 1.55
CA ARG A 186 -19.14 -6.18 0.39
C ARG A 186 -18.35 -6.04 -0.91
N GLY A 187 -17.13 -6.58 -0.94
CA GLY A 187 -16.25 -6.57 -2.10
C GLY A 187 -16.83 -7.37 -3.26
N GLY A 188 -16.40 -7.01 -4.47
CA GLY A 188 -16.86 -7.65 -5.70
C GLY A 188 -16.08 -7.18 -6.91
N VAL A 189 -16.32 -7.86 -8.02
CA VAL A 189 -15.74 -7.56 -9.33
C VAL A 189 -16.88 -7.12 -10.25
N MET A 190 -16.74 -5.94 -10.83
CA MET A 190 -17.62 -5.45 -11.89
C MET A 190 -17.03 -5.82 -13.24
N VAL A 191 -17.76 -6.64 -13.98
CA VAL A 191 -17.38 -7.11 -15.31
C VAL A 191 -18.34 -6.53 -16.32
N LEU A 192 -17.81 -5.95 -17.40
CA LEU A 192 -18.58 -5.63 -18.60
C LEU A 192 -18.79 -6.92 -19.37
N ASP A 193 -20.04 -7.34 -19.56
CA ASP A 193 -20.32 -8.63 -20.19
C ASP A 193 -19.78 -8.67 -21.63
N ALA A 194 -19.15 -9.79 -21.97
CA ALA A 194 -18.67 -10.08 -23.32
C ALA A 194 -19.79 -10.25 -24.33
N ASP A 195 -20.92 -10.85 -23.90
CA ASP A 195 -22.05 -11.16 -24.77
C ASP A 195 -22.95 -9.95 -24.98
N ASP A 196 -23.03 -9.04 -23.99
CA ASP A 196 -23.70 -7.74 -24.10
C ASP A 196 -22.83 -6.60 -23.54
N PRO A 197 -22.10 -5.86 -24.41
CA PRO A 197 -21.23 -4.75 -24.02
C PRO A 197 -21.95 -3.55 -23.40
N ARG A 198 -23.29 -3.55 -23.35
CA ARG A 198 -24.07 -2.52 -22.65
C ARG A 198 -24.45 -2.94 -21.23
N SER A 199 -24.24 -4.21 -20.90
CA SER A 199 -24.53 -4.76 -19.58
C SER A 199 -23.25 -4.89 -18.75
N ALA A 200 -23.36 -4.50 -17.48
CA ALA A 200 -22.28 -4.69 -16.51
C ALA A 200 -22.83 -5.45 -15.31
N VAL A 201 -22.13 -6.51 -14.94
CA VAL A 201 -22.53 -7.42 -13.87
C VAL A 201 -21.59 -7.22 -12.67
N TRP A 202 -22.19 -7.04 -11.49
CA TRP A 202 -21.44 -7.00 -10.23
C TRP A 202 -21.46 -8.37 -9.57
N VAL A 203 -20.29 -9.01 -9.48
CA VAL A 203 -20.15 -10.35 -8.88
C VAL A 203 -19.51 -10.20 -7.49
N PRO A 204 -20.23 -10.50 -6.39
CA PRO A 204 -19.68 -10.50 -5.03
C PRO A 204 -18.52 -11.48 -4.89
N LEU A 205 -17.45 -11.10 -4.18
CA LEU A 205 -16.27 -11.97 -4.00
C LEU A 205 -16.61 -13.33 -3.36
N ALA A 206 -17.58 -13.34 -2.44
CA ALA A 206 -18.04 -14.54 -1.76
C ALA A 206 -18.68 -15.58 -2.70
N GLN A 207 -19.13 -15.16 -3.88
CA GLN A 207 -19.77 -16.02 -4.87
C GLN A 207 -18.80 -16.45 -5.97
N ILE A 208 -17.55 -15.95 -5.98
CA ILE A 208 -16.57 -16.27 -7.01
C ILE A 208 -15.85 -17.56 -6.62
N SER A 209 -16.14 -18.64 -7.34
CA SER A 209 -15.49 -19.94 -7.15
C SER A 209 -14.14 -20.02 -7.87
N SER A 210 -13.99 -19.32 -9.01
CA SER A 210 -12.75 -19.29 -9.78
C SER A 210 -12.61 -18.04 -10.63
N VAL A 211 -11.37 -17.64 -10.93
CA VAL A 211 -11.07 -16.53 -11.85
C VAL A 211 -10.02 -16.98 -12.85
N ARG A 212 -10.37 -16.94 -14.13
CA ARG A 212 -9.47 -17.19 -15.24
C ARG A 212 -9.21 -15.89 -15.97
N PHE A 213 -7.95 -15.46 -15.99
CA PHE A 213 -7.53 -14.31 -16.80
C PHE A 213 -7.39 -14.76 -18.23
N GLU A 214 -8.29 -14.32 -19.08
CA GLU A 214 -8.37 -14.77 -20.47
C GLU A 214 -7.53 -13.92 -21.41
N ASN A 215 -7.18 -12.67 -21.03
CA ASN A 215 -6.26 -11.75 -21.73
C ASN A 215 -5.76 -12.24 -23.09
N THR A 216 -6.69 -12.31 -24.03
CA THR A 216 -6.43 -12.67 -25.41
C THR A 216 -6.00 -11.41 -26.12
N VAL A 217 -4.80 -11.48 -26.70
CA VAL A 217 -4.26 -10.51 -27.66
C VAL A 217 -3.83 -9.18 -27.01
N ALA A 218 -2.55 -9.14 -26.58
CA ALA A 218 -1.77 -7.93 -26.85
C ALA A 218 -1.99 -7.61 -28.32
N SER A 219 -2.62 -6.48 -28.64
CA SER A 219 -2.81 -6.03 -30.01
C SER A 219 -1.47 -6.20 -30.74
N ASP A 220 -1.40 -7.14 -31.68
CA ASP A 220 -0.21 -7.44 -32.51
C ASP A 220 0.16 -6.26 -33.44
N ASP A 221 -0.40 -5.07 -33.21
CA ASP A 221 -0.27 -3.86 -34.04
C ASP A 221 0.86 -2.90 -33.63
N TRP A 222 1.66 -3.26 -32.62
CA TRP A 222 2.88 -2.49 -32.32
C TRP A 222 3.99 -2.90 -33.30
N THR A 223 3.88 -2.43 -34.55
CA THR A 223 4.95 -2.54 -35.55
C THR A 223 6.14 -1.64 -35.22
N THR A 224 5.90 -0.59 -34.43
CA THR A 224 6.90 0.30 -33.88
C THR A 224 6.59 0.57 -32.40
N LEU A 225 7.63 0.68 -31.58
CA LEU A 225 7.45 1.08 -30.19
C LEU A 225 6.97 2.54 -30.17
N PRO A 226 6.02 2.91 -29.29
CA PRO A 226 5.67 4.31 -29.10
C PRO A 226 6.89 5.06 -28.60
N GLU A 227 7.05 6.31 -29.03
CA GLU A 227 8.28 7.10 -28.84
C GLU A 227 8.70 7.20 -27.36
N TRP A 228 7.73 7.30 -26.45
CA TRP A 228 7.97 7.34 -25.01
C TRP A 228 8.57 6.01 -24.48
N LEU A 229 8.11 4.87 -24.98
CA LEU A 229 8.58 3.55 -24.57
C LEU A 229 9.94 3.24 -25.15
N ARG A 230 10.20 3.68 -26.39
CA ARG A 230 11.52 3.65 -27.01
C ARG A 230 12.54 4.47 -26.20
N LYS A 231 12.20 5.72 -25.85
CA LYS A 231 13.05 6.57 -24.98
C LYS A 231 13.30 5.92 -23.62
N TRP A 232 12.30 5.26 -23.05
CA TRP A 232 12.43 4.55 -21.78
C TRP A 232 13.34 3.32 -21.88
N LEU A 233 13.22 2.51 -22.95
CA LEU A 233 14.06 1.34 -23.16
C LEU A 233 15.53 1.71 -23.41
N GLU A 234 15.79 2.79 -24.15
CA GLU A 234 17.15 3.33 -24.33
C GLU A 234 17.76 3.87 -23.02
N LEU A 235 16.94 4.42 -22.13
CA LEU A 235 17.35 4.82 -20.78
C LEU A 235 17.73 3.61 -19.90
N VAL A 236 17.07 2.46 -20.10
CA VAL A 236 17.37 1.22 -19.35
C VAL A 236 18.65 0.57 -19.85
N HIS A 237 18.84 0.50 -21.18
CA HIS A 237 20.06 -0.01 -21.79
C HIS A 237 20.18 0.53 -23.23
N PRO A 238 21.31 1.16 -23.60
CA PRO A 238 21.51 1.65 -24.98
C PRO A 238 21.36 0.51 -26.00
N GLY A 239 20.54 0.71 -27.04
CA GLY A 239 20.28 -0.26 -28.10
C GLY A 239 19.18 -1.29 -27.80
N LEU A 240 18.63 -1.33 -26.58
CA LEU A 240 17.61 -2.30 -26.20
C LEU A 240 16.29 -2.08 -26.94
N ALA A 241 15.95 -0.84 -27.29
CA ALA A 241 14.75 -0.57 -28.08
C ALA A 241 14.86 -1.19 -29.48
N GLY A 242 16.05 -1.10 -30.09
CA GLY A 242 16.34 -1.72 -31.39
C GLY A 242 16.26 -3.24 -31.37
N GLU A 243 16.79 -3.90 -30.34
CA GLU A 243 16.69 -5.36 -30.20
C GLU A 243 15.24 -5.84 -30.03
N VAL A 244 14.44 -5.08 -29.28
CA VAL A 244 13.01 -5.40 -29.07
C VAL A 244 12.22 -5.21 -30.38
N GLU A 245 12.47 -4.13 -31.12
CA GLU A 245 11.88 -3.91 -32.45
C GLU A 245 12.28 -4.99 -33.46
N ALA A 246 13.55 -5.41 -33.47
CA ALA A 246 14.04 -6.48 -34.34
C ALA A 246 13.36 -7.83 -34.03
N LYS A 247 13.21 -8.19 -32.76
CA LYS A 247 12.51 -9.41 -32.34
C LYS A 247 11.01 -9.38 -32.66
N LEU A 248 10.38 -8.20 -32.58
CA LEU A 248 8.99 -8.02 -32.99
C LEU A 248 8.84 -8.21 -34.51
N ALA A 249 9.77 -7.70 -35.30
CA ALA A 249 9.80 -7.89 -36.75
C ALA A 249 10.05 -9.36 -37.16
N GLU A 250 10.95 -10.07 -36.48
CA GLU A 250 11.22 -11.50 -36.74
C GLU A 250 10.00 -12.39 -36.44
N LYS A 251 9.31 -12.16 -35.32
CA LYS A 251 8.09 -12.90 -34.98
C LYS A 251 6.98 -12.73 -36.02
N ARG A 252 6.92 -11.58 -36.70
CA ARG A 252 5.97 -11.34 -37.79
C ARG A 252 6.31 -12.15 -39.04
N LYS A 253 7.60 -12.26 -39.38
CA LYS A 253 8.06 -13.09 -40.51
C LYS A 253 7.80 -14.58 -40.30
N GLN A 254 7.70 -15.04 -39.05
CA GLN A 254 7.38 -16.43 -38.73
C GLN A 254 5.86 -16.73 -38.74
N LYS A 255 5.02 -15.70 -38.71
CA LYS A 255 3.55 -15.82 -38.72
C LYS A 255 2.94 -15.73 -40.13
N ASN A 256 3.70 -15.24 -41.11
CA ASN A 256 3.33 -15.21 -42.54
C ASN A 256 4.04 -16.32 -43.29
#